data_AF-A0A2A4T5A0-F1
#
_entry.id   AF-A0A2A4T5A0-F1
#
_cell.length_a   1.000
_cell.length_b   1.000
_cell.length_c   1.000
_cell.angle_alpha   90.00
_cell.angle_beta   90.00
_cell.angle_gamma   90.00
#
_symmetry.space_group_name_H-M   'P 1'
#
loop_
_entity.id
_entity.type
_entity.pdbx_description
1 polymer ?
#
loop_
_entity_poly.entity_id
_entity_poly.type
_entity_poly.pdbx_seq_one_letter_code
_entity_poly.pdbx_strand_id
1 'polypeptide(L)'
;MQKHYIIIGNNRHGYTLQPARKVTTLICRSANIEARFPNDEIPRILAELPNIILERGVLSVQDQVLRFRVSEEEKIQIEHNAVENGYESVSAYLRDLALRK
;
A
#
# COMPACT_ATOMS: atom_id res chain seq x y z
N MET A 1 -6.55 22.91 6.95
CA MET A 1 -5.91 21.68 7.47
C MET A 1 -4.51 21.60 6.89
N GLN A 2 -3.47 21.61 7.72
CA GLN A 2 -2.10 21.53 7.23
C GLN A 2 -1.68 20.06 7.09
N LYS A 3 -1.16 19.71 5.90
CA LYS A 3 -0.69 18.36 5.61
C LYS A 3 0.82 18.33 5.79
N HIS A 4 1.27 17.44 6.66
CA HIS A 4 2.67 17.22 6.99
C HIS A 4 3.13 15.91 6.37
N TYR A 5 4.45 15.72 6.31
CA TYR A 5 5.05 14.57 5.65
C TYR A 5 6.27 14.08 6.42
N ILE A 6 6.38 12.77 6.52
CA ILE A 6 7.59 12.07 6.96
C ILE A 6 8.14 11.34 5.74
N ILE A 7 9.46 11.40 5.56
CA ILE A 7 10.15 10.68 4.49
C ILE A 7 10.84 9.48 5.14
N ILE A 8 10.53 8.28 4.66
CA ILE A 8 11.15 7.04 5.12
C ILE A 8 11.69 6.32 3.88
N GLY A 9 13.02 6.19 3.79
CA GLY A 9 13.68 5.80 2.54
C GLY A 9 13.36 6.78 1.41
N ASN A 10 12.78 6.26 0.32
CA ASN A 10 12.34 7.07 -0.83
C ASN A 10 10.82 7.35 -0.84
N ASN A 11 10.10 6.94 0.20
CA ASN A 11 8.64 7.07 0.25
C ASN A 11 8.21 8.25 1.14
N ARG A 12 7.25 9.01 0.64
CA ARG A 12 6.67 10.17 1.34
C ARG A 12 5.36 9.79 2.00
N HIS A 13 5.34 9.77 3.31
CA HIS A 13 4.19 9.41 4.13
C HIS A 13 3.50 10.67 4.65
N GLY A 14 2.30 10.95 4.16
CA GLY A 14 1.52 12.12 4.59
C GLY A 14 0.76 11.87 5.88
N TYR A 15 0.76 12.85 6.78
CA TYR A 15 -0.08 12.86 7.97
C TYR A 15 -0.72 14.24 8.17
N THR A 16 -1.85 14.28 8.87
CA THR A 16 -2.53 15.52 9.25
C THR A 16 -2.81 15.55 10.74
N LEU A 17 -2.76 16.74 11.31
CA LEU A 17 -3.14 17.02 12.70
C LEU A 17 -4.37 17.93 12.68
N GLN A 18 -5.40 17.53 13.42
CA GLN A 18 -6.59 18.34 13.65
C GLN A 18 -6.68 18.64 15.16
N PRO A 19 -6.07 19.73 15.63
CA PRO A 19 -6.10 20.08 17.04
C PRO A 19 -7.50 20.50 17.49
N ALA A 20 -7.90 20.05 18.68
CA ALA A 20 -9.21 20.31 19.28
C ALA A 20 -9.11 20.41 20.82
N ARG A 21 -9.00 21.63 21.36
CA ARG A 21 -8.86 21.91 22.79
C ARG A 21 -7.72 21.10 23.43
N LYS A 22 -8.03 20.03 24.17
CA LYS A 22 -7.07 19.16 24.88
C LYS A 22 -6.63 17.93 24.10
N VAL A 23 -7.26 17.67 22.96
CA VAL A 23 -6.99 16.49 22.13
C VAL A 23 -6.68 16.90 20.70
N THR A 24 -5.90 16.10 20.00
CA THR A 24 -5.58 16.28 18.58
C THR A 24 -5.87 14.99 17.83
N THR A 25 -6.62 15.09 16.74
CA THR A 25 -6.79 13.96 15.82
C THR A 25 -5.56 13.85 14.93
N LEU A 26 -4.88 12.71 14.97
CA LEU A 26 -3.82 12.35 14.04
C LEU A 26 -4.40 11.41 12.97
N ILE A 27 -4.21 11.78 11.71
CA ILE A 27 -4.58 10.94 10.57
C ILE A 27 -3.32 10.63 9.77
N CYS A 28 -2.90 9.38 9.76
CA CYS A 28 -1.78 8.85 8.99
C CYS A 28 -2.19 7.52 8.35
N ARG A 29 -2.50 7.54 7.05
CA ARG A 29 -2.93 6.34 6.31
C ARG A 29 -1.83 5.26 6.28
N SER A 30 -0.57 5.67 6.16
CA SER A 30 0.57 4.75 6.10
C SER A 30 0.81 3.97 7.40
N ALA A 31 0.37 4.50 8.53
CA ALA A 31 0.41 3.83 9.83
C ALA A 31 -0.94 3.19 10.21
N ASN A 32 -1.96 3.29 9.34
CA ASN A 32 -3.35 2.99 9.67
C ASN A 32 -3.80 3.66 10.98
N ILE A 33 -3.53 4.96 11.11
CA ILE A 33 -3.92 5.77 12.26
C ILE A 33 -4.96 6.78 11.81
N GLU A 34 -6.13 6.71 12.42
CA GLU A 34 -7.15 7.77 12.42
C GLU A 34 -7.72 7.82 13.84
N ALA A 35 -7.03 8.53 14.72
CA ALA A 35 -7.29 8.46 16.16
C ALA A 35 -7.08 9.81 16.86
N ARG A 36 -7.73 9.97 18.01
CA ARG A 36 -7.62 11.16 18.86
C ARG A 36 -6.69 10.88 20.03
N PHE A 37 -5.75 11.78 20.25
CA PHE A 37 -4.79 11.67 21.34
C PHE A 37 -4.79 12.93 22.21
N PRO A 38 -4.44 12.82 23.50
CA PRO A 38 -4.10 13.99 24.31
C PRO A 38 -2.98 14.82 23.68
N ASN A 39 -3.07 16.14 23.77
CA ASN A 39 -2.09 17.04 23.12
C ASN A 39 -0.66 16.84 23.62
N ASP A 40 -0.50 16.48 24.89
CA ASP A 40 0.78 16.18 25.54
C ASP A 40 1.43 14.88 25.03
N GLU A 41 0.63 13.95 24.51
CA GLU A 41 1.13 12.72 23.91
C GLU A 41 1.53 12.86 22.43
N ILE A 42 1.02 13.88 21.73
CA ILE A 42 1.29 14.08 20.30
C ILE A 42 2.79 14.13 19.96
N PRO A 43 3.66 14.86 20.69
CA PRO A 43 5.09 14.87 20.38
C PRO A 43 5.73 13.48 20.44
N ARG A 44 5.35 12.66 21.43
CA ARG A 44 5.83 11.28 21.59
C ARG A 44 5.37 10.41 20.42
N ILE A 45 4.08 10.51 20.06
CA ILE A 45 3.50 9.73 18.96
C ILE A 45 4.15 10.11 17.62
N LEU A 46 4.41 11.40 17.37
CA LEU A 46 5.07 11.86 16.16
C LEU A 46 6.53 11.41 16.08
N ALA A 47 7.23 11.32 17.21
CA ALA A 47 8.59 10.79 17.28
C ALA A 47 8.65 9.29 16.95
N GLU A 48 7.66 8.51 17.39
CA GLU A 48 7.51 7.07 17.10
C GLU A 48 6.86 6.78 15.74
N LEU A 49 6.22 7.78 15.12
CA LEU A 49 5.46 7.61 13.87
C LEU A 49 6.27 6.94 12.74
N PRO A 50 7.57 7.24 12.53
CA PRO A 50 8.39 6.51 11.57
C PRO A 50 8.47 5.01 11.84
N ASN A 51 8.67 4.61 13.10
CA ASN A 51 8.75 3.20 13.50
C ASN A 51 7.41 2.50 13.28
N ILE A 52 6.32 3.15 13.67
CA ILE A 52 4.96 2.62 13.47
C ILE A 52 4.66 2.44 11.98
N ILE A 53 5.09 3.37 11.12
CA ILE A 53 4.95 3.24 9.67
C ILE A 53 5.79 2.09 9.12
N LEU A 54 7.00 1.86 9.64
CA LEU A 54 7.83 0.73 9.22
C LEU A 54 7.19 -0.61 9.61
N GLU A 55 6.77 -0.76 10.86
CA GLU A 55 6.16 -2.00 11.36
C GLU A 55 4.84 -2.33 10.65
N ARG A 56 3.99 -1.31 10.43
CA ARG A 56 2.67 -1.49 9.81
C ARG A 56 2.70 -1.40 8.29
N GLY A 57 3.71 -0.75 7.72
CA GLY A 57 3.94 -0.62 6.28
C GLY A 57 4.36 -1.94 5.62
N VAL A 58 4.84 -2.92 6.39
CA VAL A 58 5.05 -4.30 5.91
C VAL A 58 3.72 -5.00 5.60
N LEU A 59 2.61 -4.57 6.21
CA LEU A 59 1.26 -5.10 5.96
C LEU A 59 0.51 -4.37 4.84
N SER A 60 1.05 -3.25 4.33
CA SER A 60 0.57 -2.62 3.12
C SER A 60 0.99 -3.50 1.96
N VAL A 61 0.15 -4.49 1.63
CA VAL A 61 0.05 -5.23 0.36
C VAL A 61 1.10 -4.73 -0.61
N GLN A 62 2.32 -5.25 -0.51
CA GLN A 62 3.17 -5.24 -1.67
C GLN A 62 2.33 -6.03 -2.66
N ASP A 63 1.81 -5.35 -3.68
CA ASP A 63 1.40 -6.01 -4.90
C ASP A 63 2.57 -6.90 -5.27
N GLN A 64 2.49 -8.19 -4.89
CA GLN A 64 3.46 -9.19 -5.29
C GLN A 64 3.19 -9.43 -6.77
N VAL A 65 3.59 -8.45 -7.58
CA VAL A 65 3.48 -8.49 -9.03
C VAL A 65 4.54 -9.48 -9.47
N LEU A 66 4.11 -10.70 -9.73
CA LEU A 66 4.95 -11.67 -10.40
C LEU A 66 5.13 -11.21 -11.85
N ARG A 67 6.37 -10.89 -12.24
CA ARG A 67 6.71 -10.49 -13.60
C ARG A 67 7.34 -11.66 -14.32
N PHE A 68 6.73 -12.08 -15.41
CA PHE A 68 7.29 -13.08 -16.31
C PHE A 68 8.02 -12.37 -17.45
N ARG A 69 9.20 -12.84 -17.80
CA ARG A 69 9.82 -12.51 -19.09
C ARG A 69 9.40 -13.57 -20.07
N VAL A 70 8.77 -13.13 -21.15
CA VAL A 70 8.32 -13.95 -22.27
C VAL A 70 8.79 -13.32 -23.56
N SER A 71 9.02 -14.13 -24.59
CA SER A 71 9.27 -13.64 -25.94
C SER A 71 7.99 -13.03 -26.54
N GLU A 72 8.11 -12.36 -27.68
CA GLU A 72 6.97 -11.79 -28.37
C GLU A 72 6.04 -12.88 -28.91
N GLU A 73 6.58 -13.99 -29.40
CA GLU A 73 5.80 -15.15 -29.83
C GLU A 73 5.04 -15.81 -28.68
N GLU A 74 5.72 -16.00 -27.53
CA GLU A 74 5.09 -16.55 -26.32
C GLU A 74 3.96 -15.65 -25.81
N LYS A 75 4.14 -14.33 -25.87
CA LYS A 75 3.11 -13.37 -25.47
C LYS A 75 1.86 -13.51 -26.34
N ILE A 76 2.00 -13.60 -27.66
CA ILE A 76 0.87 -13.77 -28.59
C ILE A 76 0.13 -15.07 -28.27
N GLN A 77 0.86 -16.15 -28.00
CA GLN A 77 0.26 -17.43 -27.65
C GLN A 77 -0.53 -17.36 -26.33
N ILE A 78 0.02 -16.68 -25.32
CA ILE A 78 -0.65 -16.50 -24.02
C ILE A 78 -1.93 -15.66 -24.16
N GLU A 79 -1.89 -14.61 -24.97
CA GLU A 79 -3.06 -13.77 -25.27
C GLU A 79 -4.16 -14.57 -25.99
N HIS A 80 -3.79 -15.36 -27.00
CA HIS A 80 -4.72 -16.22 -27.71
C HIS A 80 -5.39 -17.24 -26.76
N ASN A 81 -4.58 -17.92 -25.95
CA ASN A 81 -5.08 -18.93 -25.00
C ASN A 81 -6.02 -18.29 -23.96
N ALA A 82 -5.72 -17.08 -23.49
CA ALA A 82 -6.58 -16.38 -22.54
C ALA A 82 -7.98 -16.10 -23.13
N VAL A 83 -8.04 -15.67 -24.39
CA VAL A 83 -9.29 -15.41 -25.12
C VAL A 83 -10.06 -16.69 -25.40
N GLU A 84 -9.39 -17.75 -25.87
CA GLU A 84 -10.02 -19.06 -26.13
C GLU A 84 -10.64 -19.67 -24.87
N ASN A 85 -10.02 -19.45 -23.71
CA ASN A 85 -10.55 -19.91 -22.43
C ASN A 85 -11.54 -18.93 -21.79
N GLY A 86 -11.92 -17.84 -22.47
CA GLY A 86 -12.97 -16.91 -22.05
C GLY A 86 -12.56 -15.94 -20.94
N TYR A 87 -11.26 -15.69 -20.73
CA TYR A 87 -10.80 -14.73 -19.72
C TYR A 87 -10.82 -13.30 -20.26
N GLU A 88 -11.27 -12.36 -19.44
CA GLU A 88 -11.28 -10.92 -19.76
C GLU A 88 -9.88 -10.29 -19.81
N SER A 89 -8.87 -10.96 -19.22
CA SER A 89 -7.49 -10.49 -19.26
C SER A 89 -6.48 -11.63 -19.13
N VAL A 90 -5.30 -11.43 -19.72
CA VAL A 90 -4.13 -12.32 -19.57
C VAL A 90 -3.77 -12.53 -18.09
N SER A 91 -3.86 -11.48 -17.28
CA SER A 91 -3.57 -11.56 -15.84
C SER A 91 -4.52 -12.51 -15.10
N ALA A 92 -5.81 -12.53 -15.47
CA ALA A 92 -6.79 -13.43 -14.88
C ALA A 92 -6.50 -14.89 -15.28
N TYR A 93 -6.19 -15.11 -16.56
CA TYR A 93 -5.80 -16.43 -17.07
C TYR A 93 -4.55 -16.98 -16.39
N LEU A 94 -3.47 -16.19 -16.33
CA LEU A 94 -2.20 -16.60 -15.71
C LEU A 94 -2.35 -16.85 -14.20
N ARG A 95 -3.18 -16.06 -13.52
CA ARG A 95 -3.45 -16.27 -12.09
C ARG A 95 -4.15 -17.60 -11.85
N ASP A 96 -5.16 -17.92 -12.65
CA ASP A 96 -5.90 -19.17 -12.49
C ASP A 96 -5.03 -20.39 -12.82
N LEU A 97 -4.23 -20.32 -13.89
CA LEU A 97 -3.23 -21.34 -14.21
C LEU A 97 -2.23 -21.57 -13.07
N ALA A 98 -1.71 -20.50 -12.46
CA ALA A 98 -0.73 -20.60 -11.38
C ALA A 98 -1.31 -21.20 -10.09
N LEU A 99 -2.64 -21.17 -9.92
CA LEU A 99 -3.34 -21.69 -8.74
C LEU A 99 -3.89 -23.11 -8.92
N ARG A 100 -4.00 -23.61 -10.16
CA ARG A 100 -4.38 -25.00 -10.45
C ARG A 100 -3.19 -25.92 -10.17
N LYS A 101 -3.30 -26.73 -9.12
CA LYS A 101 -2.35 -27.79 -8.73
C LYS A 101 -2.86 -29.16 -9.13
#